data_AF-A0A367QUR9-F1
#
_entry.id   AF-A0A367QUR9-F1
#
_cell.length_a   1.000
_cell.length_b   1.000
_cell.length_c   1.000
_cell.angle_alpha   90.00
_cell.angle_beta   90.00
_cell.angle_gamma   90.00
#
_symmetry.space_group_name_H-M   'P 1'
#
loop_
_entity.id
_entity.type
_entity.pdbx_description
1 polymer ?
#
loop_
_entity_poly.entity_id
_entity_poly.type
_entity_poly.pdbx_seq_one_letter_code
_entity_poly.pdbx_strand_id
1 'polypeptide(L)' 'MIRSGLQQEVQAMKAIGCHAVMNLDGGASKALAANGILVPAGRSLTNVIVVYDAKNPAPDSLRYAWLRFKKGDRPA' A
#
# COMPACT_ATOMS: atom_id res chain seq x y z
N MET A 1 23.18 -6.31 3.35
CA MET A 1 22.88 -6.70 4.74
C MET A 1 21.49 -6.16 5.10
N ILE A 2 20.51 -7.02 5.36
CA ILE A 2 19.15 -6.63 5.74
C ILE A 2 19.15 -6.30 7.25
N ARG A 3 18.62 -5.14 7.65
CA ARG A 3 18.54 -4.72 9.07
C ARG A 3 17.82 -5.77 9.91
N SER A 4 18.22 -5.95 11.16
CA SER A 4 17.68 -6.98 12.07
C SER A 4 16.15 -6.94 12.23
N GLY A 5 15.54 -5.75 12.24
CA GLY A 5 14.07 -5.61 12.26
C GLY A 5 13.37 -6.11 10.99
N LEU A 6 13.96 -5.88 9.82
CA LEU A 6 13.38 -6.35 8.55
C LEU A 6 13.43 -7.89 8.43
N GLN A 7 14.42 -8.55 9.04
CA GLN A 7 14.45 -10.01 9.08
C GLN A 7 13.25 -10.58 9.85
N GLN A 8 12.91 -9.98 10.99
CA GLN A 8 11.76 -10.40 11.79
C GLN A 8 10.44 -10.19 11.02
N GLU A 9 10.30 -9.06 10.34
CA GLU A 9 9.15 -8.78 9.47
C GLU A 9 9.05 -9.79 8.32
N VAL A 10 10.16 -10.12 7.65
CA VAL A 10 10.18 -11.14 6.59
C VAL A 10 9.74 -12.51 7.12
N GLN A 11 10.18 -12.92 8.31
CA GLN A 11 9.74 -14.19 8.90
C GLN A 11 8.25 -14.17 9.24
N ALA A 12 7.74 -13.08 9.81
CA ALA A 12 6.31 -12.91 10.06
C ALA A 12 5.50 -12.99 8.76
N MET A 13 5.96 -12.33 7.69
CA MET A 13 5.30 -12.36 6.39
C MET A 13 5.30 -13.76 5.76
N LYS A 14 6.41 -14.50 5.88
CA LYS A 14 6.46 -15.91 5.45
C LYS A 14 5.49 -16.78 6.23
N ALA A 15 5.38 -16.58 7.55
CA ALA A 15 4.49 -17.37 8.41
C ALA A 15 3.00 -17.18 8.06
N ILE A 16 2.61 -16.01 7.55
CA ILE A 16 1.24 -15.74 7.06
C ILE A 16 1.02 -16.13 5.59
N GLY A 17 2.00 -16.79 4.96
CA GLY A 17 1.88 -17.32 3.60
C GLY A 17 2.22 -16.34 2.48
N CYS A 18 2.88 -15.21 2.75
CA CYS A 18 3.33 -14.32 1.69
C CYS A 18 4.41 -14.99 0.82
N HIS A 19 4.17 -15.08 -0.48
CA HIS A 19 5.14 -15.59 -1.46
C HIS A 19 6.30 -14.59 -1.71
N ALA A 20 5.97 -13.30 -1.79
CA ALA A 20 6.92 -12.22 -2.01
C ALA A 20 6.52 -10.98 -1.22
N VAL A 21 7.51 -10.22 -0.74
CA VAL A 21 7.30 -8.97 -0.01
C VAL A 21 8.36 -7.95 -0.38
N MET A 22 7.99 -6.68 -0.29
CA MET A 22 8.88 -5.54 -0.47
C MET A 22 8.64 -4.56 0.68
N ASN A 23 9.72 -4.06 1.29
CA ASN A 23 9.61 -3.01 2.29
C ASN A 23 9.30 -1.66 1.61
N LEU A 24 8.35 -0.92 2.15
CA LEU A 24 7.99 0.44 1.74
C LEU A 24 8.57 1.47 2.72
N ASP A 25 8.09 2.71 2.64
CA ASP A 25 8.52 3.79 3.52
C ASP A 25 8.16 3.51 4.99
N GLY A 26 9.18 3.66 5.86
CA GLY A 26 9.04 3.51 7.31
C GLY A 26 9.15 4.83 8.07
N GLY A 27 9.46 4.73 9.37
CA GLY A 27 9.68 5.88 10.25
C GLY A 27 8.42 6.75 10.39
N ALA A 28 8.59 8.07 10.27
CA ALA A 28 7.48 9.03 10.35
C ALA A 28 6.43 8.87 9.23
N SER A 29 6.72 8.09 8.19
CA SER A 29 5.78 7.80 7.09
C SER A 29 4.83 6.65 7.38
N LYS A 30 5.06 5.91 8.49
CA LYS A 30 4.21 4.77 8.84
C LYS A 30 2.82 5.27 9.24
N ALA A 31 1.81 4.84 8.50
CA ALA A 31 0.42 5.18 8.76
C ALA A 31 -0.51 4.02 8.38
N LEU A 32 -1.66 3.95 9.04
CA LEU A 32 -2.70 2.96 8.75
C LEU A 32 -4.07 3.57 9.06
N ALA A 33 -5.00 3.41 8.11
CA ALA A 33 -6.39 3.80 8.29
C ALA A 33 -7.32 2.67 7.83
N ALA A 34 -8.31 2.35 8.66
CA ALA A 34 -9.42 1.45 8.34
C ALA A 34 -10.60 1.85 9.22
N ASN A 35 -11.73 2.28 8.60
CA ASN A 35 -12.87 2.86 9.32
C ASN A 35 -12.49 3.99 10.30
N GLY A 36 -11.48 4.79 9.93
CA GLY A 36 -10.84 5.78 10.79
C GLY A 36 -9.31 5.67 10.77
N ILE A 37 -8.62 6.61 11.42
CA ILE A 37 -7.15 6.58 11.53
C ILE A 37 -6.77 5.64 12.68
N LEU A 38 -6.05 4.57 12.38
CA LEU A 38 -5.55 3.59 13.37
C LEU A 38 -4.11 3.92 13.80
N VAL A 39 -3.28 4.32 12.84
CA VAL A 39 -1.91 4.79 13.08
C VAL A 39 -1.73 6.11 12.34
N PRO A 40 -1.61 7.24 13.05
CA PRO A 40 -1.43 8.55 12.43
C PRO A 40 -0.04 8.66 11.81
N ALA A 41 0.06 9.33 10.66
CA ALA A 41 1.33 9.67 10.05
C ALA A 41 2.05 10.75 10.88
N GLY A 42 3.38 10.63 11.01
CA GLY A 42 4.22 11.64 11.65
C GLY A 42 4.63 12.79 10.71
N ARG A 43 4.30 12.69 9.42
CA ARG A 43 4.52 13.71 8.38
C ARG A 43 3.48 13.59 7.26
N SER A 44 3.35 14.63 6.44
CA SER A 44 2.55 14.55 5.20
C SER A 44 3.10 13.45 4.28
N LEU A 45 2.21 12.60 3.77
CA LEU A 45 2.56 11.50 2.88
C LEU A 45 2.40 11.91 1.42
N THR A 46 3.34 11.49 0.56
CA THR A 46 3.28 11.78 -0.88
C THR A 46 2.42 10.78 -1.64
N ASN A 47 2.58 9.49 -1.31
CA ASN A 47 1.87 8.38 -1.94
C ASN A 47 1.26 7.49 -0.85
N VAL A 48 0.11 6.88 -1.15
CA VAL A 48 -0.57 5.93 -0.27
C VAL A 48 -1.04 4.73 -1.10
N ILE A 49 -1.09 3.56 -0.47
CA ILE A 49 -1.75 2.39 -1.02
C ILE A 49 -3.15 2.32 -0.41
N VAL A 50 -4.18 2.29 -1.26
CA VAL A 50 -5.58 2.22 -0.84
C VAL A 50 -6.19 0.93 -1.38
N VAL A 51 -6.88 0.20 -0.50
CA VAL A 51 -7.63 -1.00 -0.86
C VAL A 51 -9.11 -0.64 -0.92
N TYR A 52 -9.74 -0.96 -2.04
CA TYR A 52 -11.17 -0.75 -2.28
C TYR A 52 -11.88 -2.11 -2.38
N ASP A 53 -13.15 -2.15 -1.99
CA ASP A 53 -13.97 -3.35 -2.09
C ASP A 53 -15.32 -3.05 -2.78
N ALA A 54 -16.20 -4.04 -2.85
CA ALA A 54 -17.51 -3.88 -3.50
C ALA A 54 -18.44 -2.91 -2.74
N LYS A 55 -18.24 -2.68 -1.44
CA LYS A 55 -19.04 -1.77 -0.62
C LYS A 55 -18.46 -0.36 -0.61
N ASN A 56 -17.15 -0.22 -0.78
CA ASN A 56 -16.39 1.02 -0.80
C ASN A 56 -15.57 1.09 -2.09
N PRO A 57 -16.22 1.36 -3.24
CA PRO A 57 -15.55 1.33 -4.53
C PRO A 57 -14.53 2.47 -4.66
N ALA A 58 -13.52 2.25 -5.48
CA ALA A 58 -12.59 3.29 -5.89
C ALA A 58 -13.35 4.45 -6.57
N PRO A 59 -12.87 5.71 -6.43
CA PRO A 59 -13.42 6.83 -7.17
C PRO A 59 -13.46 6.56 -8.67
N ASP A 60 -14.50 7.04 -9.36
CA ASP A 60 -14.70 6.76 -10.78
C ASP A 60 -13.51 7.18 -11.65
N SER A 61 -12.87 8.30 -11.32
CA SER A 61 -11.65 8.76 -11.99
C SER A 61 -10.53 7.70 -11.96
N LEU A 62 -10.30 7.06 -10.81
CA LEU A 62 -9.30 6.02 -10.64
C LEU A 62 -9.70 4.73 -11.38
N ARG A 63 -10.99 4.38 -11.36
CA ARG A 63 -11.52 3.24 -12.12
C ARG A 63 -11.33 3.43 -13.61
N TYR A 64 -11.65 4.61 -14.15
CA TYR A 64 -11.45 4.91 -15.56
C TYR A 64 -9.97 4.94 -15.95
N ALA A 65 -9.12 5.54 -15.12
CA ALA A 65 -7.67 5.53 -15.33
C ALA A 65 -7.12 4.10 -15.40
N TRP A 66 -7.57 3.21 -14.51
CA TRP A 66 -7.21 1.80 -14.54
C TRP A 66 -7.68 1.08 -15.81
N LEU A 67 -8.91 1.34 -16.24
CA LEU A 67 -9.44 0.74 -17.48
C LEU A 67 -8.65 1.18 -18.72
N ARG A 68 -8.23 2.45 -18.78
CA ARG A 68 -7.36 2.98 -19.84
C ARG A 68 -5.98 2.35 -19.80
N PHE A 69 -5.35 2.30 -18.62
CA PHE A 69 -4.05 1.66 -18.44
C PHE A 69 -4.05 0.20 -18.92
N LYS A 70 -5.10 -0.58 -18.57
CA LYS A 70 -5.25 -1.96 -19.04
C LYS A 70 -5.40 -2.10 -20.57
N LYS A 71 -5.90 -1.07 -21.24
CA LYS A 71 -5.99 -1.03 -22.71
C LYS A 71 -4.66 -0.67 -23.38
N GLY A 72 -3.62 -0.39 -22.59
CA GLY A 72 -2.31 0.02 -23.08
C GLY A 72 -2.15 1.53 -23.22
N ASP A 73 -3.15 2.33 -22.82
CA ASP A 73 -3.00 3.78 -22.77
C ASP A 73 -1.89 4.12 -21.77
N ARG A 74 -0.87 4.84 -22.22
CA ARG A 74 0.17 5.39 -21.35
C ARG A 74 0.01 6.90 -21.26
N PRO A 75 0.29 7.51 -20.10
CA PRO A 75 0.52 8.95 -20.05
C PRO A 75 1.59 9.32 -21.09
N ALA A 76 1.34 10.39 -21.84
CA ALA A 76 2.34 10.99 -22.74
C ALA A 76 3.51 11.57 -21.93
#